data_AF-A0A7S0IYK8-F1
#
_entry.id   AF-A0A7S0IYK8-F1
#
_cell.length_a   1.000
_cell.length_b   1.000
_cell.length_c   1.000
_cell.angle_alpha   90.00
_cell.angle_beta   90.00
_cell.angle_gamma   90.00
#
_symmetry.space_group_name_H-M   'P 1'
#
loop_
_entity.id
_entity.type
_entity.pdbx_description
1 polymer ?
#
loop_
_entity_poly.entity_id
_entity_poly.type
_entity_poly.pdbx_seq_one_letter_code
_entity_poly.pdbx_strand_id
1 'polypeptide(L)'
;VRVAQAGYPTRMPFTELLCRYGLMLPAASRKRPQPTTPRRGGLAGGAGQSALPQPALPALPRRDSGSLSELRASAEQLLTHMRVPPAEYMLGRTVAFLASGVLARCETHRTAHIVGSATAIQARARGRRGAAAAAARLAAALTLSVAFK
;
A
#
# COMPACT_ATOMS: atom_id res chain seq x y z
N VAL A 1 -25.23 11.22 22.99
CA VAL A 1 -24.36 11.60 21.85
C VAL A 1 -23.44 12.79 22.16
N ARG A 2 -23.93 13.92 22.69
CA ARG A 2 -23.11 15.13 22.96
C ARG A 2 -21.93 14.93 23.93
N VAL A 3 -22.07 14.10 24.97
CA VAL A 3 -20.99 13.87 25.97
C VAL A 3 -19.81 13.07 25.39
N ALA A 4 -20.03 12.20 24.40
CA ALA A 4 -18.95 11.46 23.74
C ALA A 4 -18.17 12.29 22.70
N GLN A 5 -18.72 13.45 22.28
CA GLN A 5 -18.08 14.35 21.31
C GLN A 5 -17.08 15.32 21.95
N ALA A 6 -17.10 15.50 23.28
CA ALA A 6 -16.19 16.40 23.98
C ALA A 6 -14.76 15.82 24.16
N GLY A 7 -14.49 14.62 23.65
CA GLY A 7 -13.19 13.96 23.74
C GLY A 7 -12.80 13.28 22.43
N TYR A 8 -12.46 11.99 22.52
CA TYR A 8 -12.02 11.20 21.38
C TYR A 8 -13.08 10.15 21.01
N PRO A 9 -14.09 10.51 20.19
CA PRO A 9 -15.20 9.60 19.87
C PRO A 9 -14.74 8.41 19.03
N THR A 10 -13.65 8.55 18.29
CA THR A 10 -13.11 7.49 17.45
C THR A 10 -11.97 6.78 18.14
N ARG A 11 -12.00 5.44 18.09
CA ARG A 11 -10.97 4.55 18.61
C ARG A 11 -10.56 3.58 17.52
N MET A 12 -9.29 3.60 17.13
CA MET A 12 -8.78 2.74 16.06
C MET A 12 -7.53 2.00 16.52
N PRO A 13 -7.49 0.66 16.45
CA PRO A 13 -6.28 -0.12 16.72
C PRO A 13 -5.11 0.33 15.83
N PHE A 14 -3.88 0.30 16.34
CA PHE A 14 -2.71 0.73 15.56
C PHE A 14 -2.52 -0.09 14.28
N THR A 15 -2.83 -1.38 14.32
CA THR A 15 -2.78 -2.27 13.15
C THR A 15 -3.74 -1.82 12.06
N GLU A 16 -4.97 -1.44 12.42
CA GLU A 16 -5.98 -0.96 11.48
C GLU A 16 -5.59 0.40 10.89
N LEU A 17 -5.16 1.34 11.74
CA LEU A 17 -4.68 2.66 11.34
C LEU A 17 -3.54 2.54 10.31
N LEU A 18 -2.54 1.71 10.60
CA LEU A 18 -1.38 1.52 9.75
C LEU A 18 -1.69 0.71 8.48
N CYS A 19 -2.58 -0.27 8.54
CA CYS A 19 -3.05 -0.96 7.33
C CYS A 19 -3.75 0.00 6.38
N ARG A 20 -4.60 0.87 6.92
CA ARG A 20 -5.45 1.75 6.13
C ARG A 20 -4.68 2.94 5.55
N TYR A 21 -3.83 3.57 6.36
CA TYR A 21 -3.16 4.83 6.01
C TYR A 21 -1.63 4.69 5.86
N GLY A 22 -1.04 3.53 6.14
CA GLY A 22 0.41 3.35 6.05
C GLY A 22 0.99 3.50 4.64
N LEU A 23 0.16 3.42 3.59
CA LEU A 23 0.55 3.73 2.22
C LEU A 23 0.78 5.24 1.98
N MET A 24 0.50 6.08 2.95
CA MET A 24 0.70 7.53 2.87
C MET A 24 2.07 7.94 3.43
N LEU A 25 2.66 7.12 4.30
CA LEU A 25 4.01 7.35 4.80
C LEU A 25 5.03 7.37 3.64
N PRO A 26 6.03 8.25 3.66
CA PRO A 26 7.14 8.24 2.71
C PRO A 26 7.79 6.85 2.62
N ALA A 27 8.28 6.47 1.44
CA ALA A 27 8.92 5.16 1.25
C ALA A 27 10.09 4.91 2.22
N ALA A 28 10.83 5.97 2.58
CA ALA A 28 11.93 5.92 3.56
C ALA A 28 11.48 5.53 4.98
N SER A 29 10.23 5.84 5.33
CA SER A 29 9.64 5.52 6.64
C SER A 29 8.88 4.19 6.67
N ARG A 30 8.67 3.56 5.50
CA ARG A 30 8.06 2.23 5.46
C ARG A 30 9.16 1.23 5.78
N LYS A 31 9.07 0.54 6.92
CA LYS A 31 9.85 -0.70 7.13
C LYS A 31 9.55 -1.61 5.95
N ARG A 32 10.54 -1.81 5.08
CA ARG A 32 10.45 -2.76 3.97
C ARG A 32 10.11 -4.11 4.61
N PRO A 33 9.02 -4.79 4.22
CA PRO A 33 8.87 -6.18 4.63
C PRO A 33 10.14 -6.87 4.18
N GLN A 34 10.92 -7.40 5.14
CA GLN A 34 12.06 -8.22 4.77
C GLN A 34 11.52 -9.32 3.89
N PRO A 35 12.14 -9.61 2.74
CA PRO A 35 11.81 -10.81 2.01
C PRO A 35 12.07 -11.96 2.99
N THR A 36 10.99 -12.58 3.48
CA THR A 36 11.09 -13.87 4.15
C THR A 36 11.72 -14.79 3.13
N THR A 37 13.01 -15.07 3.31
CA THR A 37 13.66 -16.12 2.54
C THR A 37 12.83 -17.38 2.76
N PRO A 38 12.39 -18.08 1.71
CA PRO A 38 11.79 -19.39 1.90
C PRO A 38 12.88 -20.26 2.50
N ARG A 39 12.70 -20.65 3.77
CA ARG A 39 13.57 -21.58 4.46
C ARG A 39 13.54 -22.88 3.64
N ARG A 40 14.61 -23.11 2.89
CA ARG A 40 14.88 -24.31 2.09
C ARG A 40 14.99 -25.51 3.04
N GLY A 41 13.84 -26.06 3.43
CA GLY A 41 13.73 -27.36 4.10
C GLY A 41 13.79 -28.47 3.05
N GLY A 42 14.69 -29.42 3.26
CA GLY A 42 15.03 -30.48 2.30
C GLY A 42 13.94 -31.53 2.07
N LEU A 43 13.95 -32.02 0.83
CA LEU A 43 13.65 -33.36 0.30
C LEU A 43 12.83 -34.34 1.17
N ALA A 44 11.68 -34.79 0.66
CA ALA A 44 11.39 -36.21 0.37
C ALA A 44 9.97 -36.42 -0.21
N GLY A 45 9.91 -37.03 -1.41
CA GLY A 45 8.97 -38.08 -1.83
C GLY A 45 7.45 -37.83 -1.84
N GLY A 46 6.82 -38.04 -3.00
CA GLY A 46 5.40 -38.42 -3.06
C GLY A 46 4.67 -37.91 -4.30
N ALA A 47 4.50 -38.78 -5.28
CA ALA A 47 3.74 -38.55 -6.50
C ALA A 47 2.22 -38.38 -6.25
N GLY A 48 1.57 -37.65 -7.14
CA GLY A 48 0.15 -37.82 -7.47
C GLY A 48 -0.79 -36.78 -6.87
N GLN A 49 -1.16 -35.79 -7.68
CA GLN A 49 -2.55 -35.55 -8.11
C GLN A 49 -2.66 -34.26 -8.93
N SER A 50 -3.21 -34.41 -10.13
CA SER A 50 -3.60 -33.33 -11.03
C SER A 50 -4.69 -32.47 -10.38
N ALA A 51 -4.36 -31.23 -10.04
CA ALA A 51 -5.33 -30.18 -9.76
C ALA A 51 -4.95 -28.95 -10.59
N LEU A 52 -5.91 -28.44 -11.35
CA LEU A 52 -5.82 -27.24 -12.17
C LEU A 52 -5.13 -26.09 -11.41
N PRO A 53 -4.27 -25.29 -12.06
CA PRO A 53 -3.62 -24.16 -11.40
C PRO A 53 -4.66 -23.06 -11.14
N GLN A 54 -5.29 -23.08 -9.96
CA GLN A 54 -5.90 -21.87 -9.43
C GLN A 54 -4.76 -20.85 -9.24
N PRO A 55 -4.86 -19.64 -9.83
CA PRO A 55 -3.92 -18.59 -9.50
C PRO A 55 -4.12 -18.30 -8.01
N ALA A 56 -3.15 -18.69 -7.20
CA ALA A 56 -3.11 -18.34 -5.80
C ALA A 56 -3.25 -16.82 -5.71
N LEU A 57 -4.43 -16.36 -5.26
CA LEU A 57 -4.57 -15.00 -4.77
C LEU A 57 -3.38 -14.79 -3.83
N PRO A 58 -2.54 -13.76 -4.03
CA PRO A 58 -1.43 -13.53 -3.14
C PRO A 58 -2.04 -13.39 -1.75
N ALA A 59 -1.70 -14.34 -0.86
CA ALA A 59 -2.08 -14.28 0.54
C ALA A 59 -1.74 -12.85 0.98
N LEU A 60 -2.77 -12.09 1.38
CA LEU A 60 -2.57 -10.76 1.95
C LEU A 60 -1.43 -10.92 2.96
N PRO A 61 -0.35 -10.14 2.86
CA PRO A 61 0.76 -10.29 3.77
C PRO A 61 0.18 -10.15 5.17
N ARG A 62 0.18 -11.25 5.94
CA ARG A 62 0.03 -11.19 7.39
C ARG A 62 1.24 -10.39 7.85
N ARG A 63 1.10 -9.06 7.82
CA ARG A 63 2.16 -8.15 8.23
C ARG A 63 2.43 -8.49 9.68
N ASP A 64 3.64 -8.99 9.87
CA ASP A 64 4.18 -9.40 11.15
C ASP A 64 3.80 -8.35 12.19
N SER A 65 3.17 -8.82 13.26
CA SER A 65 2.89 -8.06 14.45
C SER A 65 4.22 -7.56 15.01
N GLY A 66 4.67 -6.41 14.52
CA GLY A 66 5.74 -5.64 15.16
C GLY A 66 5.39 -5.45 16.62
N SER A 67 6.40 -5.26 17.46
CA SER A 67 6.15 -5.01 18.88
C SER A 67 5.13 -3.87 19.03
N LEU A 68 4.22 -3.94 20.01
CA LEU A 68 3.20 -2.91 20.19
C LEU A 68 3.80 -1.50 20.33
N SER A 69 5.02 -1.42 20.86
CA SER A 69 5.84 -0.20 20.91
C SER A 69 6.16 0.35 19.51
N GLU A 70 6.61 -0.51 18.59
CA GLU A 70 6.89 -0.12 17.21
C GLU A 70 5.63 0.27 16.44
N LEU A 71 4.52 -0.42 16.67
CA LEU A 71 3.23 -0.08 16.07
C LEU A 71 2.74 1.29 16.56
N ARG A 72 2.90 1.57 17.85
CA ARG A 72 2.60 2.89 18.43
C ARG A 72 3.47 3.98 17.82
N ALA A 73 4.78 3.78 17.74
CA ALA A 73 5.71 4.74 17.13
C ALA A 73 5.41 4.99 15.66
N SER A 74 5.07 3.93 14.91
CA SER A 74 4.68 4.03 13.49
C SER A 74 3.35 4.79 13.34
N ALA A 75 2.39 4.56 14.24
CA ALA A 75 1.11 5.26 14.25
C ALA A 75 1.30 6.75 14.55
N GLU A 76 2.18 7.09 15.50
CA GLU A 76 2.56 8.47 15.80
C GLU A 76 3.20 9.16 14.59
N GLN A 77 4.19 8.51 13.96
CA GLN A 77 4.84 9.02 12.77
C GLN A 77 3.85 9.26 11.62
N LEU A 78 2.90 8.35 11.44
CA LEU A 78 1.83 8.50 10.46
C LEU A 78 0.97 9.74 10.75
N LEU A 79 0.52 9.93 11.99
CA LEU A 79 -0.32 11.07 12.35
C LEU A 79 0.43 12.41 12.20
N THR A 80 1.71 12.44 12.55
CA THR A 80 2.61 13.59 12.33
C THR A 80 2.77 13.88 10.83
N HIS A 81 2.98 12.85 10.01
CA HIS A 81 3.09 13.00 8.55
C HIS A 81 1.80 13.54 7.94
N MET A 82 0.66 13.09 8.44
CA MET A 82 -0.68 13.55 8.07
C MET A 82 -1.01 14.96 8.61
N ARG A 83 -0.07 15.59 9.32
CA ARG A 83 -0.20 16.92 9.95
C ARG A 83 -1.39 17.00 10.90
N VAL A 84 -1.69 15.92 11.61
CA VAL A 84 -2.70 15.93 12.67
C VAL A 84 -2.09 16.57 13.92
N PRO A 85 -2.68 17.63 14.49
CA PRO A 85 -2.16 18.24 15.71
C PRO A 85 -2.17 17.25 16.88
N PRO A 86 -1.17 17.30 17.78
CA PRO A 86 -1.12 16.42 18.96
C PRO A 86 -2.27 16.64 19.95
N ALA A 87 -2.96 17.78 19.88
CA ALA A 87 -4.17 18.04 20.66
C ALA A 87 -5.40 17.27 20.14
N GLU A 88 -5.36 16.77 18.90
CA GLU A 88 -6.50 16.11 18.25
C GLU A 88 -6.40 14.57 18.26
N TYR A 89 -5.37 14.01 18.88
CA TYR A 89 -5.26 12.57 19.10
C TYR A 89 -4.61 12.22 20.43
N MET A 90 -4.88 11.02 20.92
CA MET A 90 -4.19 10.43 22.05
C MET A 90 -3.81 8.98 21.71
N LEU A 91 -2.57 8.58 21.98
CA LEU A 91 -2.11 7.22 21.73
C LEU A 91 -2.13 6.41 23.02
N GLY A 92 -3.02 5.41 23.07
CA GLY A 92 -3.08 4.44 24.16
C GLY A 92 -2.03 3.33 24.00
N ARG A 93 -2.27 2.20 24.66
CA ARG A 93 -1.35 1.04 24.59
C ARG A 93 -1.46 0.26 23.28
N THR A 94 -2.65 0.17 22.73
CA THR A 94 -2.97 -0.63 21.51
C THR A 94 -3.83 0.12 20.50
N VAL A 95 -4.39 1.27 20.90
CA VAL A 95 -5.44 1.99 20.19
C VAL A 95 -5.10 3.48 20.13
N ALA A 96 -5.33 4.09 18.97
CA ALA A 96 -5.34 5.53 18.75
C ALA A 96 -6.74 6.10 19.00
N PHE A 97 -6.82 7.10 19.85
CA PHE A 97 -8.01 7.88 20.14
C PHE A 97 -7.96 9.14 19.29
N LEU A 98 -8.97 9.37 18.46
CA LEU A 98 -8.99 10.47 17.49
C LEU A 98 -10.19 11.39 17.76
N ALA A 99 -9.94 12.70 17.70
CA ALA A 99 -10.97 13.71 17.80
C ALA A 99 -11.92 13.61 16.60
N SER A 100 -13.10 14.21 16.74
CA SER A 100 -14.07 14.27 15.63
C SER A 100 -13.47 14.96 14.40
N GLY A 101 -13.72 14.40 13.22
CA GLY A 101 -13.27 14.97 11.95
C GLY A 101 -11.83 14.60 11.55
N VAL A 102 -10.97 14.15 12.46
CA VAL A 102 -9.60 13.70 12.14
C VAL A 102 -9.64 12.59 11.08
N LEU A 103 -10.48 11.57 11.28
CA LEU A 103 -10.63 10.48 10.29
C LEU A 103 -11.10 10.98 8.93
N ALA A 104 -12.03 11.95 8.89
CA ALA A 104 -12.54 12.47 7.62
C ALA A 104 -11.42 13.20 6.83
N ARG A 105 -10.56 13.96 7.54
CA ARG A 105 -9.38 14.58 6.92
C ARG A 105 -8.37 13.54 6.46
N CYS A 106 -8.12 12.50 7.26
CA CYS A 106 -7.25 11.39 6.87
C CYS A 106 -7.76 10.69 5.61
N GLU A 107 -9.06 10.42 5.50
CA GLU A 107 -9.67 9.83 4.32
C GLU A 107 -9.61 10.73 3.09
N THR A 108 -9.80 12.04 3.27
CA THR A 108 -9.66 13.00 2.16
C THR A 108 -8.26 12.94 1.56
N HIS A 109 -7.23 12.96 2.41
CA HIS A 109 -5.84 12.87 1.94
C HIS A 109 -5.52 11.48 1.36
N ARG A 110 -6.12 10.41 1.90
CA ARG A 110 -5.96 9.04 1.37
C ARG A 110 -6.54 8.93 -0.03
N THR A 111 -7.76 9.41 -0.24
CA THR A 111 -8.40 9.45 -1.56
C THR A 111 -7.56 10.22 -2.56
N ALA A 112 -7.08 11.41 -2.20
CA ALA A 112 -6.20 12.21 -3.05
C ALA A 112 -4.92 11.44 -3.45
N HIS A 113 -4.27 10.77 -2.49
CA HIS A 113 -3.08 9.96 -2.75
C HIS A 113 -3.36 8.76 -3.67
N ILE A 114 -4.47 8.04 -3.47
CA ILE A 114 -4.86 6.91 -4.32
C ILE A 114 -5.14 7.38 -5.75
N VAL A 115 -5.90 8.47 -5.92
CA VAL A 115 -6.22 9.03 -7.24
C VAL A 115 -4.95 9.48 -7.96
N GLY A 116 -4.05 10.20 -7.27
CA GLY A 116 -2.77 10.61 -7.84
C GLY A 116 -1.91 9.40 -8.26
N SER A 117 -1.83 8.38 -7.40
CA SER A 117 -1.07 7.15 -7.68
C SER A 117 -1.63 6.39 -8.89
N ALA A 118 -2.96 6.22 -8.96
CA ALA A 118 -3.63 5.57 -10.07
C ALA A 118 -3.37 6.32 -11.38
N THR A 119 -3.48 7.65 -11.35
CA THR A 119 -3.24 8.51 -12.52
C THR A 119 -1.80 8.38 -13.02
N ALA A 120 -0.81 8.37 -12.12
CA ALA A 120 0.59 8.19 -12.47
C ALA A 120 0.87 6.81 -13.08
N ILE A 121 0.28 5.75 -12.52
CA ILE A 121 0.39 4.38 -13.06
C ILE A 121 -0.22 4.32 -14.47
N GLN A 122 -1.42 4.87 -14.63
CA GLN A 122 -2.11 4.91 -15.93
C GLN A 122 -1.31 5.69 -16.97
N ALA A 123 -0.76 6.86 -16.61
CA ALA A 123 0.08 7.66 -17.50
C ALA A 123 1.31 6.89 -17.97
N ARG A 124 2.02 6.21 -17.06
CA ARG A 124 3.17 5.35 -17.39
C ARG A 124 2.78 4.17 -18.26
N ALA A 125 1.63 3.54 -18.01
CA ALA A 125 1.14 2.44 -18.82
C ALA A 125 0.80 2.89 -20.25
N ARG A 126 0.10 4.03 -20.40
CA ARG A 126 -0.21 4.63 -21.70
C ARG A 126 1.07 5.02 -22.45
N GLY A 127 2.03 5.65 -21.78
CA GLY A 127 3.31 6.02 -22.36
C GLY A 127 4.08 4.81 -22.91
N ARG A 128 4.18 3.72 -22.13
CA ARG A 128 4.82 2.47 -22.59
C ARG A 128 4.12 1.86 -23.80
N ARG A 129 2.78 1.81 -23.81
CA ARG A 129 2.01 1.31 -24.96
C ARG A 129 2.21 2.19 -26.21
N GLY A 130 2.22 3.51 -26.04
CA GLY A 130 2.46 4.46 -27.11
C GLY A 130 3.85 4.30 -27.73
N ALA A 131 4.89 4.18 -26.89
CA ALA A 131 6.26 3.95 -27.34
C ALA A 131 6.40 2.63 -28.10
N ALA A 132 5.81 1.53 -27.59
CA ALA A 132 5.82 0.25 -28.27
C ALA A 132 5.13 0.31 -29.65
N ALA A 133 3.99 1.00 -29.73
CA ALA A 133 3.27 1.17 -30.99
C ALA A 133 4.05 2.04 -31.99
N ALA A 134 4.75 3.09 -31.53
CA ALA A 134 5.61 3.92 -32.38
C ALA A 134 6.81 3.12 -32.92
N ALA A 135 7.48 2.35 -32.06
CA ALA A 135 8.59 1.48 -32.45
C ALA A 135 8.14 0.44 -33.49
N ALA A 136 6.98 -0.18 -33.31
CA ALA A 136 6.43 -1.13 -34.28
C ALA A 136 6.15 -0.49 -35.65
N ARG A 137 5.61 0.74 -35.68
CA ARG A 137 5.38 1.47 -36.94
C ARG A 137 6.68 1.82 -37.65
N LEU A 138 7.69 2.28 -36.91
CA LEU A 138 9.00 2.59 -37.48
C LEU A 138 9.67 1.34 -38.06
N ALA A 139 9.62 0.22 -37.33
CA ALA A 139 10.13 -1.05 -37.82
C ALA A 139 9.44 -1.46 -39.14
N ALA A 140 8.10 -1.41 -39.19
CA ALA A 140 7.34 -1.72 -40.40
C ALA A 140 7.68 -0.79 -41.58
N ALA A 141 7.81 0.52 -41.34
CA ALA A 141 8.17 1.49 -42.37
C ALA A 141 9.57 1.23 -42.94
N LEU A 142 10.54 0.90 -42.08
CA LEU A 142 11.89 0.53 -42.51
C LEU A 142 11.87 -0.74 -43.35
N THR A 143 11.13 -1.78 -42.93
CA THR A 143 10.98 -3.01 -43.71
C THR A 143 10.42 -2.74 -45.11
N LEU A 144 9.38 -1.92 -45.21
CA LEU A 144 8.84 -1.52 -46.52
C LEU A 144 9.86 -0.72 -47.35
N SER A 145 10.61 0.20 -46.74
CA SER A 145 11.62 0.98 -47.46
C SER A 145 12.76 0.14 -48.05
N VAL A 146 13.09 -0.99 -47.40
CA VAL A 146 14.09 -1.95 -47.89
C VAL A 146 13.49 -2.85 -48.98
N ALA A 147 12.22 -3.25 -48.86
CA ALA A 147 11.56 -4.12 -49.82
C ALA A 147 11.29 -3.46 -51.19
N PHE A 148 11.21 -2.12 -51.24
CA PHE A 148 10.95 -1.35 -52.46
C PHE A 148 12.20 -0.64 -53.02
N LYS A 149 13.40 -1.01 -52.55
CA LYS A 149 14.69 -0.65 -53.15
C LYS A 149 15.25 -1.82 -53.93
#